data_AF-A0A6J7BTH5-F1
#
_entry.id   AF-A0A6J7BTH5-F1
#
_cell.length_a   1.000
_cell.length_b   1.000
_cell.length_c   1.000
_cell.angle_alpha   90.00
_cell.angle_beta   90.00
_cell.angle_gamma   90.00
#
_symmetry.space_group_name_H-M   'P 1'
#
loop_
_entity.id
_entity.type
_entity.pdbx_description
1 polymer ?
#
loop_
_entity_poly.entity_id
_entity_poly.type
_entity_poly.pdbx_seq_one_letter_code
_entity_poly.pdbx_strand_id
1 'polypeptide(L)'
;MNDIEEFYVRRFLTLYETVFQDSESFFRHYAHLTRTEAEQEARRIWREINGKNLRENIEPTKARASLMLNKGRDHRVTCVKLRRL
;
A
#
# COMPACT_ATOMS: atom_id res chain seq x y z
N MET A 1 10.60 3.64 -3.84
CA MET A 1 9.96 2.50 -3.12
C MET A 1 9.27 2.95 -1.83
N ASN A 2 9.82 3.92 -1.09
CA ASN A 2 9.27 4.35 0.20
C ASN A 2 7.84 4.94 0.12
N ASP A 3 7.47 5.56 -1.01
CA ASP A 3 6.14 6.18 -1.13
C ASP A 3 5.01 5.16 -1.14
N ILE A 4 5.22 3.95 -1.70
CA ILE A 4 4.16 2.93 -1.78
C ILE A 4 3.86 2.35 -0.40
N GLU A 5 4.89 2.16 0.42
CA GLU A 5 4.72 1.77 1.83
C GLU A 5 3.88 2.80 2.57
N GLU A 6 4.25 4.07 2.43
CA GLU A 6 3.57 5.17 3.11
C GLU A 6 2.10 5.29 2.65
N PHE A 7 1.82 5.06 1.37
CA PHE A 7 0.45 4.98 0.86
C PHE A 7 -0.33 3.81 1.46
N TYR A 8 0.31 2.64 1.57
CA TYR A 8 -0.30 1.47 2.19
C TYR A 8 -0.64 1.74 3.66
N VAL A 9 0.31 2.27 4.44
CA VAL A 9 0.14 2.57 5.87
C VAL A 9 -0.97 3.59 6.08
N ARG A 10 -1.01 4.69 5.30
CA ARG A 10 -2.08 5.68 5.40
C ARG A 10 -3.45 5.09 5.09
N ARG A 11 -3.55 4.27 4.04
CA ARG A 11 -4.79 3.58 3.69
C ARG A 11 -5.22 2.61 4.78
N PHE A 12 -4.28 1.84 5.34
CA PHE A 12 -4.55 0.95 6.46
C PHE A 12 -5.12 1.72 7.66
N LEU A 13 -4.49 2.82 8.05
CA LEU A 13 -4.95 3.64 9.18
C LEU A 13 -6.33 4.26 8.91
N THR A 14 -6.59 4.72 7.68
CA THR A 14 -7.91 5.23 7.28
C THR A 14 -9.00 4.16 7.44
N LEU A 15 -8.70 2.91 7.08
CA LEU A 15 -9.63 1.78 7.24
C LEU A 15 -9.75 1.32 8.69
N TYR A 16 -8.65 1.39 9.45
CA TYR A 16 -8.66 1.12 10.89
C TYR A 16 -9.54 2.10 11.66
N GLU A 17 -9.55 3.39 11.27
CA GLU A 17 -10.41 4.41 11.89
C GLU A 17 -11.91 4.09 11.73
N THR A 18 -12.33 3.33 10.71
CA THR A 18 -13.74 2.96 10.52
C THR A 18 -14.22 1.88 11.50
N VAL A 19 -13.31 1.17 12.18
CA VAL A 19 -13.64 0.13 13.17
C VAL A 19 -14.47 0.68 14.32
N PHE A 20 -14.31 1.96 14.65
CA PHE A 20 -15.07 2.63 15.71
C PHE A 20 -16.47 3.09 15.28
N GLN A 21 -16.77 2.99 13.97
CA GLN A 21 -18.03 3.46 13.38
C GLN A 21 -18.90 2.31 12.87
N ASP A 22 -18.27 1.23 12.40
CA ASP A 22 -18.96 0.07 11.84
C ASP A 22 -18.61 -1.19 12.63
N SER A 23 -19.61 -1.66 13.39
CA SER A 23 -19.48 -2.88 14.14
C SER A 23 -19.36 -4.09 13.24
N GLU A 24 -19.50 -4.05 11.92
CA GLU A 24 -19.30 -5.19 11.02
C GLU A 24 -17.96 -5.18 10.24
N SER A 25 -17.11 -4.17 10.47
CA SER A 25 -15.85 -3.99 9.75
C SER A 25 -14.91 -5.20 9.82
N PHE A 26 -14.32 -5.56 8.67
CA PHE A 26 -13.22 -6.55 8.61
C PHE A 26 -12.03 -6.14 9.49
N PHE A 27 -11.79 -4.84 9.66
CA PHE A 27 -10.70 -4.33 10.48
C PHE A 27 -10.93 -4.49 11.99
N ARG A 28 -12.07 -5.03 12.43
CA ARG A 28 -12.35 -5.32 13.85
C ARG A 28 -11.26 -6.13 14.53
N HIS A 29 -10.56 -7.00 13.80
CA HIS A 29 -9.43 -7.76 14.34
C HIS A 29 -8.32 -6.85 14.91
N TYR A 30 -8.20 -5.61 14.45
CA TYR A 30 -7.22 -4.63 14.92
C TYR A 30 -7.77 -3.66 15.98
N ALA A 31 -9.05 -3.75 16.36
CA ALA A 31 -9.72 -2.79 17.26
C ALA A 31 -9.04 -2.61 18.63
N HIS A 32 -8.32 -3.64 19.07
CA HIS A 32 -7.63 -3.67 20.35
C HIS A 32 -6.28 -2.92 20.34
N LEU A 33 -5.76 -2.58 19.16
CA LEU A 33 -4.51 -1.84 19.02
C LEU A 33 -4.76 -0.35 19.24
N THR A 34 -3.78 0.35 19.81
CA THR A 34 -3.68 1.81 19.70
C THR A 34 -3.33 2.22 18.27
N ARG A 35 -3.54 3.49 17.93
CA ARG A 35 -3.16 4.02 16.60
C ARG A 35 -1.67 3.79 16.27
N THR A 36 -0.79 3.93 17.25
CA THR A 36 0.65 3.70 17.08
C THR A 36 0.96 2.23 16.81
N GLU A 37 0.32 1.31 17.54
CA GLU A 37 0.46 -0.13 17.31
C GLU A 37 -0.13 -0.54 15.95
N ALA A 38 -1.26 0.05 15.55
CA ALA A 38 -1.85 -0.15 14.23
C ALA A 38 -0.93 0.31 13.10
N GLU A 39 -0.20 1.43 13.28
CA GLU A 39 0.81 1.86 12.32
C GLU A 39 1.98 0.87 12.25
N GLN A 40 2.49 0.42 13.40
CA GLN A 40 3.57 -0.57 13.45
C GLN A 40 3.15 -1.89 12.79
N GLU A 41 1.93 -2.33 13.02
CA GLU A 41 1.36 -3.53 12.42
C GLU A 41 1.19 -3.38 10.91
N ALA A 42 0.71 -2.23 10.43
CA ALA A 42 0.63 -1.93 9.00
C ALA A 42 2.02 -1.99 8.33
N ARG A 43 3.05 -1.43 8.98
CA ARG A 43 4.44 -1.49 8.48
C ARG A 43 4.99 -2.91 8.50
N ARG A 44 4.67 -3.71 9.51
CA ARG A 44 5.03 -5.13 9.59
C ARG A 44 4.41 -5.93 8.44
N ILE A 45 3.09 -5.80 8.25
CA ILE A 45 2.34 -6.45 7.15
C ILE A 45 2.91 -6.02 5.80
N TRP A 46 3.21 -4.72 5.62
CA TRP A 46 3.87 -4.25 4.42
C TRP A 46 5.21 -4.96 4.21
N ARG A 47 6.11 -4.91 5.17
CA ARG A 47 7.46 -5.48 5.03
C ARG A 47 7.43 -6.98 4.73
N GLU A 48 6.58 -7.72 5.41
CA GLU A 48 6.59 -9.19 5.41
C GLU A 48 5.74 -9.80 4.29
N ILE A 49 4.67 -9.11 3.87
CA ILE A 49 3.72 -9.64 2.89
C ILE A 49 3.77 -8.80 1.61
N ASN A 50 3.32 -7.55 1.67
CA ASN A 50 3.05 -6.78 0.43
C ASN A 50 4.32 -6.27 -0.26
N GLY A 51 5.29 -5.80 0.50
CA GLY A 51 6.59 -5.34 0.03
C GLY A 51 7.46 -6.49 -0.45
N LYS A 52 7.37 -7.66 0.18
CA LYS A 52 7.99 -8.90 -0.31
C LYS A 52 7.37 -9.31 -1.65
N ASN A 53 6.04 -9.40 -1.72
CA ASN A 53 5.31 -9.70 -2.94
C ASN A 53 5.61 -8.69 -4.07
N LEU A 54 5.72 -7.40 -3.73
CA LEU A 54 6.09 -6.36 -4.67
C LEU A 54 7.46 -6.63 -5.30
N ARG A 55 8.49 -6.86 -4.49
CA ARG A 55 9.86 -7.07 -5.00
C ARG A 55 10.04 -8.40 -5.72
N GLU A 56 9.44 -9.48 -5.21
CA GLU A 56 9.69 -10.83 -5.69
C GLU A 56 8.80 -11.22 -6.87
N ASN A 57 7.55 -10.74 -6.91
CA ASN A 57 6.55 -11.24 -7.86
C ASN A 57 5.99 -10.15 -8.79
N ILE A 58 5.76 -8.92 -8.29
CA ILE A 58 5.09 -7.87 -9.07
C ILE A 58 6.11 -7.06 -9.90
N GLU A 59 7.11 -6.49 -9.26
CA GLU A 59 8.12 -5.63 -9.90
C GLU A 59 8.85 -6.31 -11.06
N PRO A 60 9.23 -7.60 -11.00
CA PRO A 60 9.86 -8.28 -12.14
C PRO A 60 8.99 -8.32 -13.39
N THR A 61 7.66 -8.23 -13.26
CA THR A 61 6.75 -8.22 -14.41
C THR A 61 6.65 -6.85 -15.09
N LYS A 62 7.20 -5.78 -14.50
CA LYS A 62 7.07 -4.40 -14.98
C LYS A 62 7.53 -4.23 -16.44
N ALA A 63 8.56 -4.96 -16.87
CA ALA A 63 9.07 -4.90 -18.23
C ALA A 63 8.07 -5.37 -19.30
N ARG A 64 7.07 -6.17 -18.92
CA ARG A 64 6.02 -6.70 -19.81
C ARG A 64 4.91 -5.69 -20.11
N ALA A 65 4.84 -4.59 -19.37
CA ALA A 65 3.79 -3.60 -19.52
C ALA A 65 3.88 -2.82 -20.84
N SER A 66 2.74 -2.62 -21.49
CA SER A 66 2.61 -1.76 -22.69
C SER A 66 2.71 -0.27 -22.34
N LEU A 67 2.23 0.11 -21.14
CA LEU A 67 2.26 1.46 -20.60
C LEU A 67 2.75 1.41 -19.14
N MET A 68 3.70 2.26 -18.79
CA MET A 68 4.16 2.46 -17.41
C MET A 68 3.90 3.89 -16.96
N LEU A 69 3.23 4.05 -15.82
CA LEU A 69 3.02 5.32 -15.14
C LEU A 69 3.86 5.35 -13.87
N ASN A 70 4.74 6.35 -13.74
CA ASN A 70 5.44 6.60 -12.48
C ASN A 70 4.71 7.70 -11.72
N LYS A 71 4.42 7.44 -10.45
CA LYS A 71 3.74 8.38 -9.55
C LYS A 71 4.76 9.00 -8.60
N GLY A 72 4.57 10.28 -8.29
CA GLY A 72 5.22 10.97 -7.19
C GLY A 72 4.54 10.70 -5.84
N ARG A 73 5.12 11.27 -4.77
CA ARG A 73 4.65 11.12 -3.37
C ARG A 73 3.26 11.70 -3.11
N ASP A 74 2.80 12.61 -3.96
CA ASP A 74 1.46 13.22 -3.92
C ASP A 74 0.47 12.51 -4.87
N HIS A 75 0.82 11.31 -5.32
CA HIS A 75 0.10 10.52 -6.31
C HIS A 75 0.00 11.13 -7.72
N ARG A 76 0.62 12.27 -8.01
CA ARG A 76 0.65 12.81 -9.38
C ARG A 76 1.51 11.93 -10.28
N VAL A 77 1.10 11.77 -11.52
CA VAL A 77 1.93 11.11 -12.53
C VAL A 77 3.08 12.05 -12.91
N THR A 78 4.32 11.59 -12.73
CA THR A 78 5.52 12.37 -13.02
C THR A 78 6.19 11.95 -14.33
N CYS A 79 5.94 10.71 -14.77
CA CYS A 79 6.51 10.18 -15.99
C CYS A 79 5.60 9.09 -16.59
N VAL A 80 5.44 9.14 -17.90
CA VAL A 80 4.71 8.17 -18.71
C VAL A 80 5.68 7.53 -19.70
N LYS A 81 5.72 6.19 -19.76
CA LYS A 81 6.49 5.45 -20.77
C LYS A 81 5.55 4.53 -21.54
N LEU A 82 5.44 4.74 -22.84
CA LEU A 82 4.67 3.90 -23.75
C LEU A 82 5.62 3.08 -24.61
N ARG A 83 5.38 1.78 -24.72
CA ARG A 83 6.14 0.91 -25.63
C ARG A 83 5.76 1.24 -27.07
N ARG A 84 6.76 1.45 -27.94
CA ARG A 84 6.53 1.58 -29.39
C ARG A 84 6.19 0.22 -29.97
N LEU A 85 5.15 0.16 -30.80
CA LEU A 85 4.74 -1.01 -31.58
C LEU A 85 5.57 -1.11 -32.86
#